data_AF-A0A849Z9Q6-F1
#
_entry.id   AF-A0A849Z9Q6-F1
#
_cell.length_a   1.000
_cell.length_b   1.000
_cell.length_c   1.000
_cell.angle_alpha   90.00
_cell.angle_beta   90.00
_cell.angle_gamma   90.00
#
_symmetry.space_group_name_H-M   'P 1'
#
loop_
_entity.id
_entity.type
_entity.pdbx_description
1 polymer ?
#
loop_
_entity_poly.entity_id
_entity_poly.type
_entity_poly.pdbx_seq_one_letter_code
_entity_poly.pdbx_strand_id
1 'polypeptide(L)'
;MLARRHRQDGARVVVLHDVKTDATIRVEERAWIVINGMDGTRDVAGLAAYATAKGAPTKEDEVQTFVADLAAAGLVEDGVASETPSSRSNSSSAGDRVIEHLPAFSLACDGRGTCCRFYPSVVFSPLEAARARARLPMVERAGLEERQAFTPLAGTDDRMLAVALVDGRCAYLEEDGRCGIHRAGSAEEKPLGCRVYPARFVDDGTAIRATPWLECTCVLRSGAEPPAGGDPLTSASHGRDLDPAIFIETLPAMVRIGDDTEDDAARVAAISRRLAEIPITDGVAALYSLGKALDEVGLDGAEAALISPVLPGATWIRPRLDILAPRIDRFSAETWRSLKDLPRQLAGALETACDLVRDLPDELLQGPGTYRNAEAFYVRALLFGHQLVHPKGRLSMASMAYDRAFRVILARALGVVATLAEMQDPAFSQPLALVEAAMRAYGLGGYARDLDPKR
;
A
#
# COMPACT_ATOMS: atom_id res chain seq x y z
N MET A 1 -11.29 -8.41 -10.41
CA MET A 1 -10.18 -7.71 -11.08
C MET A 1 -10.27 -6.20 -10.81
N LEU A 2 -9.13 -5.51 -10.79
CA LEU A 2 -9.07 -4.04 -10.69
C LEU A 2 -8.46 -3.49 -11.98
N ALA A 3 -9.19 -2.64 -12.72
CA ALA A 3 -8.69 -2.07 -13.96
C ALA A 3 -8.07 -0.69 -13.72
N ARG A 4 -6.87 -0.44 -14.25
CA ARG A 4 -6.17 0.83 -14.14
C ARG A 4 -5.73 1.31 -15.50
N ARG A 5 -6.04 2.57 -15.80
CA ARG A 5 -5.59 3.21 -17.04
C ARG A 5 -4.19 3.78 -16.86
N HIS A 6 -3.34 3.50 -17.83
CA HIS A 6 -2.01 4.07 -17.92
C HIS A 6 -1.82 4.76 -19.27
N ARG A 7 -1.00 5.82 -19.27
CA ARG A 7 -0.40 6.39 -20.47
C ARG A 7 1.11 6.21 -20.35
N GLN A 8 1.70 5.56 -21.34
CA GLN A 8 3.14 5.32 -21.41
C GLN A 8 3.63 5.79 -22.79
N ASP A 9 4.57 6.72 -22.83
CA ASP A 9 5.17 7.22 -24.08
C ASP A 9 4.10 7.67 -25.11
N GLY A 10 3.01 8.24 -24.61
CA GLY A 10 1.86 8.70 -25.42
C GLY A 10 0.81 7.63 -25.75
N ALA A 11 1.12 6.34 -25.59
CA ALA A 11 0.16 5.25 -25.79
C ALA A 11 -0.71 5.04 -24.54
N ARG A 12 -2.01 4.79 -24.75
CA ARG A 12 -2.94 4.42 -23.67
C ARG A 12 -3.05 2.90 -23.57
N VAL A 13 -3.01 2.40 -22.35
CA VAL A 13 -3.19 0.98 -22.04
C VAL A 13 -4.03 0.86 -20.78
N VAL A 14 -4.78 -0.24 -20.65
CA VAL A 14 -5.43 -0.61 -19.40
C VAL A 14 -4.74 -1.85 -18.85
N VAL A 15 -4.44 -1.83 -17.56
CA VAL A 15 -3.87 -2.97 -16.85
C VAL A 15 -4.94 -3.52 -15.92
N LEU A 16 -5.26 -4.80 -16.08
CA LEU A 16 -6.12 -5.55 -15.18
C LEU A 16 -5.25 -6.20 -14.12
N HIS A 17 -5.49 -5.86 -12.86
CA HIS A 17 -4.86 -6.50 -11.72
C HIS A 17 -5.79 -7.59 -11.18
N ASP A 18 -5.33 -8.84 -11.27
CA ASP A 18 -5.96 -9.96 -10.61
C ASP A 18 -5.37 -10.16 -9.21
N VAL A 19 -6.12 -9.69 -8.21
CA VAL A 19 -5.76 -9.80 -6.80
C VAL A 19 -5.79 -11.23 -6.25
N LYS A 20 -6.40 -12.18 -6.97
CA LYS A 20 -6.44 -13.59 -6.56
C LYS A 20 -5.14 -14.30 -6.96
N THR A 21 -4.72 -14.13 -8.21
CA THR A 21 -3.54 -14.81 -8.77
C THR A 21 -2.27 -13.98 -8.71
N ASP A 22 -2.36 -12.72 -8.28
CA ASP A 22 -1.24 -11.77 -8.28
C ASP A 22 -0.69 -11.52 -9.69
N ALA A 23 -1.57 -11.56 -10.69
CA ALA A 23 -1.24 -11.37 -12.10
C ALA A 23 -1.67 -9.99 -12.60
N THR A 24 -0.91 -9.46 -13.55
CA THR A 24 -1.28 -8.25 -14.31
C THR A 24 -1.46 -8.58 -15.77
N ILE A 25 -2.56 -8.13 -16.36
CA ILE A 25 -2.88 -8.36 -17.77
C ILE A 25 -3.03 -7.02 -18.45
N ARG A 26 -2.19 -6.78 -19.47
CA ARG A 26 -2.31 -5.61 -20.33
C ARG A 26 -3.41 -5.84 -21.35
N VAL A 27 -4.35 -4.91 -21.43
CA VAL A 27 -5.39 -4.88 -22.45
C VAL A 27 -5.37 -3.55 -23.19
N GLU A 28 -5.67 -3.60 -24.49
CA GLU A 28 -5.82 -2.41 -25.30
C GLU A 28 -7.09 -1.64 -24.90
N GLU A 29 -7.12 -0.34 -25.17
CA GLU A 29 -8.25 0.53 -24.83
C GLU A 29 -9.56 0.08 -25.48
N ARG A 30 -9.48 -0.48 -26.69
CA ARG A 30 -10.63 -1.05 -27.41
C ARG A 30 -11.18 -2.29 -26.71
N ALA A 31 -10.30 -3.20 -26.30
CA ALA A 31 -10.67 -4.40 -25.56
C ALA A 31 -11.28 -4.04 -24.19
N TRP A 32 -10.72 -3.04 -23.51
CA TRP A 32 -11.27 -2.54 -22.25
C TRP A 32 -12.70 -2.03 -22.39
N ILE A 33 -13.07 -1.38 -23.49
CA ILE A 33 -14.45 -0.95 -23.72
C ILE A 33 -15.40 -2.16 -23.72
N VAL A 34 -15.00 -3.28 -24.32
CA VAL A 34 -15.81 -4.51 -24.28
C VAL A 34 -15.90 -5.06 -22.86
N ILE A 35 -14.76 -5.20 -22.16
CA ILE A 35 -14.71 -5.68 -20.76
C ILE A 35 -15.62 -4.84 -19.84
N ASN A 36 -15.56 -3.51 -19.96
CA ASN A 36 -16.37 -2.60 -19.15
C ASN A 36 -17.88 -2.70 -19.47
N GLY A 37 -18.27 -3.34 -20.58
CA GLY A 37 -19.65 -3.68 -20.89
C GLY A 37 -20.11 -5.03 -20.32
N MET A 38 -19.19 -5.86 -19.80
CA MET A 38 -19.47 -7.19 -19.24
C MET A 38 -19.96 -7.08 -17.79
N ASP A 39 -21.18 -6.57 -17.60
CA ASP A 39 -21.85 -6.50 -16.29
C ASP A 39 -22.73 -7.72 -15.97
N GLY A 40 -22.63 -8.78 -16.78
CA GLY A 40 -23.42 -9.99 -16.67
C GLY A 40 -24.83 -9.89 -17.28
N THR A 41 -25.19 -8.76 -17.91
CA THR A 41 -26.54 -8.54 -18.48
C THR A 41 -26.58 -8.48 -20.01
N ARG A 42 -25.42 -8.39 -20.68
CA ARG A 42 -25.31 -8.26 -22.13
C ARG A 42 -24.82 -9.56 -22.76
N ASP A 43 -25.44 -9.93 -23.87
CA ASP A 43 -24.94 -10.97 -24.78
C ASP A 43 -23.87 -10.39 -25.72
N VAL A 44 -23.33 -11.23 -26.61
CA VAL A 44 -22.29 -10.85 -27.59
C VAL A 44 -22.74 -9.68 -28.48
N ALA A 45 -23.98 -9.72 -28.98
CA ALA A 45 -24.53 -8.65 -29.82
C ALA A 45 -24.69 -7.33 -29.04
N GLY A 46 -25.17 -7.41 -27.80
CA GLY A 46 -25.28 -6.27 -26.89
C GLY A 46 -23.92 -5.65 -26.54
N LEU A 47 -22.88 -6.46 -26.37
CA LEU A 47 -21.51 -5.99 -26.16
C LEU A 47 -20.92 -5.30 -27.40
N ALA A 48 -21.14 -5.86 -28.60
CA ALA A 48 -20.71 -5.24 -29.86
C ALA A 48 -21.39 -3.88 -30.10
N ALA A 49 -22.71 -3.81 -29.85
CA ALA A 49 -23.48 -2.58 -29.92
C ALA A 49 -23.00 -1.54 -28.89
N TYR A 50 -22.74 -1.97 -27.65
CA TYR A 50 -22.18 -1.11 -26.60
C TYR A 50 -20.83 -0.54 -27.00
N ALA A 51 -19.90 -1.37 -27.49
CA ALA A 51 -18.58 -0.94 -27.92
C ALA A 51 -18.66 0.09 -29.06
N THR A 52 -19.53 -0.16 -30.04
CA THR A 52 -19.80 0.78 -31.15
C THR A 52 -20.31 2.13 -30.65
N ALA A 53 -21.30 2.13 -29.74
CA ALA A 53 -21.83 3.36 -29.14
C ALA A 53 -20.79 4.13 -28.32
N LYS A 54 -19.76 3.44 -27.82
CA LYS A 54 -18.63 4.03 -27.08
C LYS A 54 -17.47 4.49 -27.97
N GLY A 55 -17.60 4.39 -29.29
CA GLY A 55 -16.61 4.82 -30.29
C GLY A 55 -15.58 3.75 -30.66
N ALA A 56 -15.86 2.48 -30.34
CA ALA A 56 -14.99 1.34 -30.59
C ALA A 56 -15.76 0.26 -31.39
N PRO A 57 -16.04 0.51 -32.69
CA PRO A 57 -16.79 -0.44 -33.51
C PRO A 57 -16.10 -1.81 -33.48
N THR A 58 -16.85 -2.84 -33.11
CA THR A 58 -16.35 -4.21 -32.94
C THR A 58 -17.42 -5.17 -33.44
N LYS A 59 -16.99 -6.19 -34.19
CA LYS A 59 -17.91 -7.18 -34.74
C LYS A 59 -18.26 -8.24 -33.70
N GLU A 60 -19.40 -8.91 -33.87
CA GLU A 60 -19.86 -9.94 -32.93
C GLU A 60 -18.90 -11.14 -32.85
N ASP A 61 -18.31 -11.57 -33.97
CA ASP A 61 -17.32 -12.64 -34.02
C ASP A 61 -16.03 -12.30 -33.25
N GLU A 62 -15.58 -11.05 -33.35
CA GLU A 62 -14.45 -10.52 -32.57
C GLU A 62 -14.77 -10.52 -31.07
N VAL A 63 -15.96 -10.05 -30.68
CA VAL A 63 -16.41 -10.07 -29.27
C VAL A 63 -16.52 -11.50 -28.75
N GLN A 64 -17.10 -12.42 -29.54
CA GLN A 64 -17.27 -13.82 -29.15
C GLN A 64 -15.92 -14.50 -28.91
N THR A 65 -14.97 -14.32 -29.81
CA THR A 65 -13.60 -14.86 -29.66
C THR A 65 -12.94 -14.31 -28.42
N PHE A 66 -13.02 -12.98 -28.22
CA PHE A 66 -12.41 -12.32 -27.07
C PHE A 66 -13.02 -12.76 -25.73
N VAL A 67 -14.34 -12.92 -25.64
CA VAL A 67 -15.01 -13.45 -24.43
C VAL A 67 -14.57 -14.89 -24.16
N ALA A 68 -14.47 -15.73 -25.19
CA ALA A 68 -14.00 -17.10 -25.06
C ALA A 68 -12.56 -17.17 -24.54
N ASP A 69 -11.68 -16.29 -25.00
CA ASP A 69 -10.29 -16.19 -24.52
C ASP A 69 -10.22 -15.79 -23.05
N LEU A 70 -11.03 -14.80 -22.63
CA LEU A 70 -11.11 -14.39 -21.22
C LEU A 70 -11.65 -15.52 -20.32
N ALA A 71 -12.65 -16.27 -20.80
CA ALA A 71 -13.23 -17.39 -20.08
C ALA A 71 -12.22 -18.55 -19.94
N ALA A 72 -11.48 -18.86 -21.01
CA ALA A 72 -10.41 -19.86 -21.00
C ALA A 72 -9.27 -19.48 -20.02
N ALA A 73 -9.03 -18.19 -19.81
CA ALA A 73 -8.10 -17.67 -18.83
C ALA A 73 -8.68 -17.57 -17.40
N GLY A 74 -9.96 -17.90 -17.19
CA GLY A 74 -10.63 -17.81 -15.90
C GLY A 74 -10.87 -16.38 -15.40
N LEU A 75 -10.94 -15.40 -16.32
CA LEU A 75 -11.08 -13.97 -15.98
C LEU A 75 -12.53 -13.48 -15.97
N VAL A 76 -13.44 -14.26 -16.54
CA VAL A 76 -14.88 -13.97 -16.58
C VAL A 76 -15.68 -15.21 -16.17
N GLU A 77 -16.86 -15.00 -15.62
CA GLU A 77 -17.81 -16.03 -15.21
C GLU A 77 -19.20 -15.73 -15.79
N ASP A 78 -20.03 -16.77 -15.97
CA ASP A 78 -21.39 -16.61 -16.49
C ASP A 78 -22.33 -16.04 -15.43
N GLY A 79 -23.17 -15.08 -15.85
CA GLY A 79 -24.24 -14.51 -15.06
C GLY A 79 -23.91 -13.17 -14.38
N VAL A 80 -24.87 -12.67 -13.61
CA VAL A 80 -24.71 -11.43 -12.85
C VAL A 80 -23.88 -11.75 -11.60
N ALA A 81 -22.82 -10.98 -11.36
CA ALA A 81 -22.01 -11.11 -10.16
C ALA A 81 -22.90 -11.04 -8.91
N SER A 82 -22.91 -12.11 -8.11
CA SER A 82 -23.83 -12.25 -6.97
C SER A 82 -23.39 -11.44 -5.75
N GLU A 83 -22.16 -10.92 -5.74
CA GLU A 83 -21.60 -10.23 -4.58
C GLU A 83 -21.79 -8.72 -4.67
N THR A 84 -22.76 -8.20 -3.91
CA THR A 84 -22.73 -6.79 -3.53
C THR A 84 -21.53 -6.59 -2.60
N PRO A 85 -20.59 -5.68 -2.90
CA PRO A 85 -19.48 -5.40 -2.01
C PRO A 85 -20.02 -5.05 -0.62
N SER A 86 -19.58 -5.75 0.42
CA SER A 86 -20.00 -5.44 1.79
C SER A 86 -19.62 -3.99 2.10
N SER A 87 -20.60 -3.10 2.30
CA SER A 87 -20.32 -1.77 2.82
C SER A 87 -19.78 -1.94 4.24
N ARG A 88 -18.50 -1.62 4.47
CA ARG A 88 -17.97 -1.58 5.83
C ARG A 88 -18.65 -0.42 6.55
N SER A 89 -19.55 -0.72 7.48
CA SER A 89 -20.09 0.30 8.38
C SER A 89 -19.01 0.67 9.38
N ASN A 90 -18.71 1.96 9.52
CA ASN A 90 -18.02 2.46 10.70
C ASN A 90 -18.92 2.19 11.92
N SER A 91 -18.34 1.75 13.03
CA SER A 91 -19.11 1.52 14.26
C SER A 91 -19.52 2.87 14.86
N SER A 92 -20.78 3.00 15.30
CA SER A 92 -21.27 4.24 15.91
C SER A 92 -20.50 4.63 17.18
N SER A 93 -19.90 3.66 17.88
CA SER A 93 -19.12 3.87 19.10
C SER A 93 -17.77 4.57 18.87
N ALA A 94 -17.28 4.62 17.64
CA ALA A 94 -15.99 5.28 17.36
C ALA A 94 -16.08 6.80 17.46
N GLY A 95 -17.28 7.40 17.32
CA GLY A 95 -17.46 8.85 17.25
C GLY A 95 -16.99 9.61 18.51
N ASP A 96 -17.24 9.07 19.70
CA ASP A 96 -16.91 9.75 20.96
C ASP A 96 -15.47 9.52 21.43
N ARG A 97 -14.70 8.66 20.76
CA ARG A 97 -13.36 8.28 21.20
C ARG A 97 -12.36 9.39 20.91
N VAL A 98 -11.48 9.64 21.88
CA VAL A 98 -10.36 10.57 21.72
C VAL A 98 -9.37 10.01 20.70
N ILE A 99 -8.81 10.89 19.87
CA ILE A 99 -7.72 10.56 18.96
C ILE A 99 -6.39 10.78 19.68
N GLU A 100 -5.63 9.70 19.87
CA GLU A 100 -4.27 9.74 20.40
C GLU A 100 -3.26 9.76 19.24
N HIS A 101 -2.53 10.87 19.12
CA HIS A 101 -1.46 11.03 18.15
C HIS A 101 -0.19 10.31 18.59
N LEU A 102 0.60 9.83 17.61
CA LEU A 102 1.96 9.34 17.88
C LEU A 102 2.78 10.46 18.56
N PRO A 103 3.26 10.27 19.80
CA PRO A 103 3.90 11.36 20.54
C PRO A 103 5.16 11.89 19.83
N ALA A 104 5.44 13.18 19.96
CA ALA A 104 6.64 13.81 19.38
C ALA A 104 6.84 13.55 17.87
N PHE A 105 5.77 13.27 17.12
CA PHE A 105 5.82 13.14 15.67
C PHE A 105 5.05 14.28 15.01
N SER A 106 5.69 14.92 14.03
CA SER A 106 5.09 15.89 13.13
C SER A 106 5.61 15.63 11.73
N LEU A 107 4.73 15.69 10.73
CA LEU A 107 5.05 15.38 9.34
C LEU A 107 5.49 16.65 8.60
N ALA A 108 6.68 16.61 7.98
CA ALA A 108 7.08 17.56 6.95
C ALA A 108 6.97 16.92 5.57
N CYS A 109 5.86 17.16 4.88
CA CYS A 109 5.67 16.71 3.50
C CYS A 109 6.45 17.60 2.53
N ASP A 110 7.30 17.01 1.68
CA ASP A 110 8.07 17.77 0.69
C ASP A 110 7.29 18.08 -0.61
N GLY A 111 6.06 17.56 -0.73
CA GLY A 111 5.17 17.80 -1.85
C GLY A 111 5.64 17.21 -3.18
N ARG A 112 6.70 16.38 -3.21
CA ARG A 112 7.26 15.77 -4.45
C ARG A 112 6.45 14.58 -4.97
N GLY A 113 5.39 14.23 -4.26
CA GLY A 113 4.40 13.27 -4.74
C GLY A 113 4.87 11.82 -4.80
N THR A 114 5.83 11.37 -3.97
CA THR A 114 6.24 9.94 -3.94
C THR A 114 5.03 9.00 -3.84
N CYS A 115 4.05 9.31 -2.97
CA CYS A 115 2.80 8.54 -2.89
C CYS A 115 2.00 8.53 -4.21
N CYS A 116 1.95 9.65 -4.93
CA CYS A 116 1.26 9.79 -6.22
C CYS A 116 2.02 9.13 -7.38
N ARG A 117 3.30 8.78 -7.18
CA ARG A 117 4.19 8.12 -8.15
C ARG A 117 4.37 6.63 -7.86
N PHE A 118 3.86 6.16 -6.73
CA PHE A 118 4.09 4.79 -6.26
C PHE A 118 2.82 3.94 -6.29
N TYR A 119 1.67 4.44 -5.81
CA TYR A 119 0.50 3.58 -5.75
C TYR A 119 -0.13 3.36 -7.14
N PRO A 120 -0.56 2.13 -7.46
CA PRO A 120 -1.23 1.83 -8.73
C PRO A 120 -2.65 2.42 -8.81
N SER A 121 -3.14 3.04 -7.73
CA SER A 121 -4.48 3.65 -7.67
C SER A 121 -4.43 4.93 -6.83
N VAL A 122 -4.91 6.03 -7.38
CA VAL A 122 -5.32 7.21 -6.60
C VAL A 122 -6.83 7.35 -6.76
N VAL A 123 -7.54 7.36 -5.64
CA VAL A 123 -8.99 7.17 -5.60
C VAL A 123 -9.70 8.49 -5.36
N PHE A 124 -10.77 8.70 -6.11
CA PHE A 124 -11.65 9.86 -6.07
C PHE A 124 -13.09 9.37 -5.89
N SER A 125 -13.88 10.06 -5.09
CA SER A 125 -15.34 10.00 -5.22
C SER A 125 -15.77 10.70 -6.53
N PRO A 126 -16.98 10.42 -7.04
CA PRO A 126 -17.52 11.11 -8.22
C PRO A 126 -17.51 12.64 -8.09
N LEU A 127 -17.83 13.16 -6.90
CA LEU A 127 -17.82 14.60 -6.63
C LEU A 127 -16.40 15.18 -6.68
N GLU A 128 -15.42 14.48 -6.12
CA GLU A 128 -14.01 14.90 -6.18
C GLU A 128 -13.47 14.84 -7.60
N ALA A 129 -13.81 13.81 -8.37
CA ALA A 129 -13.45 13.70 -9.78
C ALA A 129 -14.04 14.86 -10.59
N ALA A 130 -15.33 15.18 -10.40
CA ALA A 130 -15.98 16.32 -11.04
C ALA A 130 -15.28 17.66 -10.71
N ARG A 131 -14.92 17.88 -9.45
CA ARG A 131 -14.17 19.08 -9.01
C ARG A 131 -12.80 19.15 -9.67
N ALA A 132 -12.04 18.05 -9.67
CA ALA A 132 -10.72 17.99 -10.31
C ALA A 132 -10.79 18.26 -11.82
N ARG A 133 -11.83 17.75 -12.49
CA ARG A 133 -12.11 17.96 -13.92
C ARG A 133 -12.48 19.41 -14.23
N ALA A 134 -13.30 20.04 -13.41
CA ALA A 134 -13.65 21.45 -13.56
C ALA A 134 -12.42 22.35 -13.37
N ARG A 135 -11.55 21.98 -12.44
CA ARG A 135 -10.34 22.75 -12.10
C ARG A 135 -9.23 22.61 -13.13
N LEU A 136 -9.01 21.40 -13.63
CA LEU A 136 -7.93 21.04 -14.54
C LEU A 136 -8.48 20.25 -15.74
N PRO A 137 -9.29 20.88 -16.60
CA PRO A 137 -10.04 20.19 -17.66
C PRO A 137 -9.16 19.55 -18.74
N MET A 138 -7.92 20.04 -18.88
CA MET A 138 -6.98 19.57 -19.90
C MET A 138 -6.25 18.28 -19.50
N VAL A 139 -6.17 17.95 -18.20
CA VAL A 139 -5.55 16.71 -17.71
C VAL A 139 -6.30 15.54 -18.32
N GLU A 140 -5.62 14.72 -19.12
CA GLU A 140 -6.22 13.58 -19.84
C GLU A 140 -7.51 13.91 -20.61
N ARG A 141 -7.74 15.19 -20.99
CA ARG A 141 -9.00 15.69 -21.58
C ARG A 141 -10.24 15.41 -20.70
N ALA A 142 -10.06 15.29 -19.39
CA ALA A 142 -11.11 14.92 -18.44
C ALA A 142 -12.28 15.91 -18.37
N GLY A 143 -12.05 17.17 -18.75
CA GLY A 143 -13.11 18.18 -18.86
C GLY A 143 -14.11 17.89 -19.98
N LEU A 144 -13.67 17.20 -21.05
CA LEU A 144 -14.54 16.78 -22.16
C LEU A 144 -15.21 15.44 -21.84
N GLU A 145 -14.44 14.51 -21.27
CA GLU A 145 -14.88 13.14 -21.08
C GLU A 145 -14.21 12.51 -19.86
N GLU A 146 -15.00 12.29 -18.79
CA GLU A 146 -14.53 11.73 -17.51
C GLU A 146 -13.76 10.42 -17.70
N ARG A 147 -14.34 9.53 -18.51
CA ARG A 147 -13.81 8.21 -18.78
C ARG A 147 -12.46 8.20 -19.48
N GLN A 148 -11.87 9.34 -19.83
CA GLN A 148 -10.48 9.41 -20.29
C GLN A 148 -9.49 9.49 -19.12
N ALA A 149 -9.88 10.12 -18.01
CA ALA A 149 -9.03 10.29 -16.84
C ALA A 149 -9.39 9.36 -15.69
N PHE A 150 -10.60 8.81 -15.68
CA PHE A 150 -11.09 7.97 -14.59
C PHE A 150 -11.60 6.63 -15.11
N THR A 151 -11.48 5.61 -14.25
CA THR A 151 -12.10 4.30 -14.39
C THR A 151 -12.79 3.95 -13.07
N PRO A 152 -13.85 3.11 -13.06
CA PRO A 152 -14.35 2.51 -11.83
C PRO A 152 -13.21 1.88 -11.02
N LEU A 153 -13.27 2.00 -9.69
CA LEU A 153 -12.25 1.42 -8.81
C LEU A 153 -12.26 -0.12 -8.90
N ALA A 154 -13.46 -0.71 -8.97
CA ALA A 154 -13.70 -2.14 -9.07
C ALA A 154 -14.94 -2.43 -9.93
N GLY A 155 -14.81 -3.37 -10.87
CA GLY A 155 -15.91 -3.75 -11.78
C GLY A 155 -16.49 -2.54 -12.52
N THR A 156 -17.81 -2.43 -12.51
CA THR A 156 -18.58 -1.31 -13.10
C THR A 156 -19.10 -0.32 -12.04
N ASP A 157 -18.70 -0.46 -10.77
CA ASP A 157 -19.14 0.39 -9.66
C ASP A 157 -18.50 1.79 -9.73
N ASP A 158 -19.31 2.80 -10.02
CA ASP A 158 -18.89 4.18 -10.21
C ASP A 158 -18.85 5.00 -8.91
N ARG A 159 -19.19 4.41 -7.75
CA ARG A 159 -19.16 5.12 -6.46
C ARG A 159 -17.75 5.55 -6.05
N MET A 160 -16.73 4.88 -6.57
CA MET A 160 -15.32 5.24 -6.40
C MET A 160 -14.60 5.10 -7.73
N LEU A 161 -13.78 6.09 -8.06
CA LEU A 161 -13.07 6.19 -9.33
C LEU A 161 -11.56 6.14 -9.07
N ALA A 162 -10.85 5.37 -9.89
CA ALA A 162 -9.39 5.41 -9.97
C ALA A 162 -8.98 6.38 -11.08
N VAL A 163 -8.09 7.31 -10.78
CA VAL A 163 -7.50 8.19 -11.80
C VAL A 163 -6.47 7.43 -12.63
N ALA A 164 -6.36 7.80 -13.90
CA ALA A 164 -5.33 7.35 -14.81
C ALA A 164 -3.93 7.74 -14.30
N LEU A 165 -2.95 6.91 -14.65
CA LEU A 165 -1.55 7.17 -14.40
C LEU A 165 -0.84 7.54 -15.72
N VAL A 166 0.00 8.56 -15.71
CA VAL A 166 0.81 9.00 -16.86
C VAL A 166 2.27 8.77 -16.51
N ASP A 167 2.95 7.89 -17.21
CA ASP A 167 4.33 7.47 -16.92
C ASP A 167 4.52 7.06 -15.45
N GLY A 168 3.54 6.33 -14.91
CA GLY A 168 3.60 5.79 -13.54
C GLY A 168 3.13 6.71 -12.42
N ARG A 169 2.81 7.97 -12.73
CA ARG A 169 2.33 8.97 -11.74
C ARG A 169 0.88 9.34 -11.95
N CYS A 170 0.20 9.77 -10.89
CA CYS A 170 -1.14 10.36 -10.96
C CYS A 170 -1.22 11.39 -12.09
N ALA A 171 -2.26 11.34 -12.93
CA ALA A 171 -2.44 12.26 -14.06
C ALA A 171 -2.50 13.75 -13.63
N TYR A 172 -2.84 14.02 -12.37
CA TYR A 172 -2.86 15.38 -11.80
C TYR A 172 -1.53 15.80 -11.15
N LEU A 173 -0.48 14.99 -11.28
CA LEU A 173 0.87 15.35 -10.84
C LEU A 173 1.58 16.08 -11.98
N GLU A 174 2.10 17.26 -11.70
CA GLU A 174 2.79 18.09 -12.68
C GLU A 174 4.25 17.63 -12.89
N GLU A 175 4.93 18.26 -13.85
CA GLU A 175 6.31 17.92 -14.21
C GLU A 175 7.30 18.07 -13.05
N ASP A 176 7.08 19.05 -12.17
CA ASP A 176 7.90 19.28 -10.97
C ASP A 176 7.53 18.36 -9.78
N GLY A 177 6.63 17.40 -9.99
CA GLY A 177 6.20 16.45 -8.98
C GLY A 177 5.20 17.00 -7.97
N ARG A 178 4.72 18.25 -8.13
CA ARG A 178 3.68 18.81 -7.26
C ARG A 178 2.28 18.48 -7.80
N CYS A 179 1.31 18.45 -6.90
CA CYS A 179 -0.07 18.19 -7.26
C CYS A 179 -0.71 19.42 -7.90
N GLY A 180 -1.15 19.31 -9.15
CA GLY A 180 -1.81 20.41 -9.86
C GLY A 180 -3.13 20.82 -9.22
N ILE A 181 -3.89 19.88 -8.62
CA ILE A 181 -5.15 20.21 -7.92
C ILE A 181 -4.86 21.16 -6.75
N HIS A 182 -3.83 20.83 -5.95
CA HIS A 182 -3.42 21.68 -4.84
C HIS A 182 -2.93 23.05 -5.33
N ARG A 183 -2.11 23.08 -6.39
CA ARG A 183 -1.61 24.35 -6.96
C ARG A 183 -2.73 25.25 -7.49
N ALA A 184 -3.67 24.66 -8.21
CA ALA A 184 -4.78 25.40 -8.79
C ALA A 184 -5.73 25.91 -7.70
N GLY A 185 -5.92 25.15 -6.62
CA GLY A 185 -6.77 25.52 -5.50
C GLY A 185 -6.08 25.48 -4.15
N SER A 186 -6.47 24.53 -3.31
CA SER A 186 -5.97 24.40 -1.94
C SER A 186 -5.76 22.93 -1.57
N ALA A 187 -5.11 22.69 -0.43
CA ALA A 187 -4.96 21.34 0.10
C ALA A 187 -6.33 20.65 0.30
N GLU A 188 -7.37 21.42 0.63
CA GLU A 188 -8.74 20.93 0.82
C GLU A 188 -9.43 20.49 -0.48
N GLU A 189 -8.96 20.96 -1.64
CA GLU A 189 -9.48 20.51 -2.94
C GLU A 189 -8.93 19.15 -3.36
N LYS A 190 -7.88 18.65 -2.71
CA LYS A 190 -7.37 17.30 -2.96
C LYS A 190 -8.42 16.26 -2.56
N PRO A 191 -8.46 15.09 -3.23
CA PRO A 191 -9.32 13.98 -2.81
C PRO A 191 -9.06 13.60 -1.36
N LEU A 192 -10.10 13.16 -0.65
CA LEU A 192 -10.07 12.81 0.76
C LEU A 192 -8.92 11.82 1.05
N GLY A 193 -8.75 10.79 0.23
CA GLY A 193 -7.63 9.84 0.37
C GLY A 193 -6.25 10.53 0.33
N CYS A 194 -6.08 11.56 -0.50
CA CYS A 194 -4.85 12.33 -0.61
C CYS A 194 -4.66 13.38 0.51
N ARG A 195 -5.74 13.80 1.17
CA ARG A 195 -5.71 14.69 2.35
C ARG A 195 -5.41 13.91 3.62
N VAL A 196 -5.97 12.70 3.72
CA VAL A 196 -5.83 11.82 4.87
C VAL A 196 -4.48 11.09 4.85
N TYR A 197 -3.97 10.69 3.68
CA TYR A 197 -2.67 10.04 3.60
C TYR A 197 -1.55 10.98 4.09
N PRO A 198 -0.65 10.53 5.00
CA PRO A 198 -0.39 9.14 5.37
C PRO A 198 -1.07 8.66 6.67
N ALA A 199 -2.04 9.39 7.23
CA ALA A 199 -2.70 8.97 8.47
C ALA A 199 -3.44 7.63 8.34
N ARG A 200 -3.31 6.81 9.38
CA ARG A 200 -4.03 5.57 9.66
C ARG A 200 -4.69 5.73 11.03
N PHE A 201 -5.93 5.28 11.12
CA PHE A 201 -6.73 5.34 12.34
C PHE A 201 -7.08 3.93 12.81
N VAL A 202 -6.69 3.59 14.04
CA VAL A 202 -7.03 2.31 14.67
C VAL A 202 -7.72 2.54 16.00
N ASP A 203 -8.98 2.14 16.09
CA ASP A 203 -9.76 2.04 17.31
C ASP A 203 -9.31 0.80 18.11
N ASP A 204 -8.80 1.02 19.33
CA ASP A 204 -8.25 -0.04 20.20
C ASP A 204 -9.13 -0.39 21.41
N GLY A 205 -10.41 -0.09 21.34
CA GLY A 205 -11.34 -0.20 22.48
C GLY A 205 -11.32 0.98 23.47
N THR A 206 -10.24 1.77 23.54
CA THR A 206 -10.10 2.90 24.48
C THR A 206 -9.98 4.25 23.77
N ALA A 207 -9.19 4.30 22.71
CA ALA A 207 -8.92 5.50 21.93
C ALA A 207 -8.83 5.15 20.43
N ILE A 208 -8.71 6.17 19.58
CA ILE A 208 -8.33 6.02 18.18
C ILE A 208 -6.85 6.41 18.04
N ARG A 209 -5.99 5.48 17.64
CA ARG A 209 -4.58 5.73 17.33
C ARG A 209 -4.45 6.41 15.97
N ALA A 210 -3.97 7.63 15.94
CA ALA A 210 -3.55 8.30 14.70
C ALA A 210 -2.06 8.06 14.47
N THR A 211 -1.73 7.17 13.52
CA THR A 211 -0.35 6.81 13.17
C THR A 211 -0.12 6.91 11.68
N PRO A 212 1.13 7.10 11.21
CA PRO A 212 1.38 7.17 9.79
C PRO A 212 1.49 5.77 9.17
N TRP A 213 1.06 5.64 7.93
CA TRP A 213 1.53 4.59 7.04
C TRP A 213 3.03 4.80 6.78
N LEU A 214 3.82 3.78 7.10
CA LEU A 214 5.28 3.80 7.01
C LEU A 214 5.80 3.64 5.56
N GLU A 215 4.88 3.69 4.60
CA GLU A 215 5.08 3.63 3.15
C GLU A 215 5.43 5.01 2.55
N CYS A 216 5.35 6.07 3.34
CA CYS A 216 5.68 7.42 2.90
C CYS A 216 7.13 7.76 3.26
N THR A 217 7.94 8.11 2.26
CA THR A 217 9.34 8.56 2.46
C THR A 217 9.42 9.83 3.33
N CYS A 218 8.44 10.74 3.25
CA CYS A 218 8.38 11.92 4.12
C CYS A 218 8.12 11.54 5.58
N VAL A 219 7.36 10.47 5.84
CA VAL A 219 7.09 9.98 7.21
C VAL A 219 8.37 9.46 7.84
N LEU A 220 9.09 8.56 7.19
CA LEU A 220 10.31 7.99 7.77
C LEU A 220 11.40 9.04 7.96
N ARG A 221 11.54 9.97 7.00
CA ARG A 221 12.44 11.12 7.15
C ARG A 221 12.05 12.01 8.33
N SER A 222 10.77 12.38 8.46
CA SER A 222 10.32 13.22 9.58
C SER A 222 10.44 12.51 10.94
N GLY A 223 10.31 11.18 10.95
CA GLY A 223 10.51 10.38 12.15
C GLY A 223 11.98 10.20 12.54
N ALA A 224 12.86 10.08 11.55
CA ALA A 224 14.31 9.96 11.73
C ALA A 224 14.96 11.30 12.10
N GLU A 225 14.46 12.38 11.52
CA GLU A 225 14.93 13.76 11.65
C GLU A 225 13.71 14.68 11.87
N PRO A 226 13.26 14.86 13.12
CA PRO A 226 12.11 15.69 13.43
C PRO A 226 12.27 17.11 12.87
N PRO A 227 11.32 17.58 12.04
CA PRO A 227 11.40 18.92 11.48
C PRO A 227 11.18 19.98 12.56
N ALA A 228 11.77 21.16 12.40
CA ALA A 228 11.51 22.31 13.29
C ALA A 228 10.07 22.84 13.21
N GLY A 229 9.34 22.50 12.13
CA GLY A 229 7.94 22.86 11.92
C GLY A 229 7.27 21.87 10.97
N GLY A 230 6.63 20.85 11.53
CA GLY A 230 5.79 19.88 10.81
C GLY A 230 4.35 19.93 11.30
N ASP A 231 3.46 19.34 10.52
CA ASP A 231 2.03 19.27 10.85
C ASP A 231 1.67 17.97 11.57
N PRO A 232 0.67 17.96 12.46
CA PRO A 232 0.12 16.70 12.96
C PRO A 232 -0.54 15.91 11.80
N LEU A 233 -0.68 14.60 11.96
CA LEU A 233 -1.32 13.74 10.95
C LEU A 233 -2.81 14.07 10.70
N THR A 234 -3.46 14.68 11.68
CA THR A 234 -4.83 15.19 11.61
C THR A 234 -4.97 16.33 12.63
N SER A 235 -5.93 17.22 12.42
CA SER A 235 -6.36 18.21 13.42
C SER A 235 -7.51 17.71 14.29
N ALA A 236 -8.10 16.55 13.95
CA ALA A 236 -9.21 15.94 14.68
C ALA A 236 -8.79 15.52 16.09
N SER A 237 -9.61 15.85 17.09
CA SER A 237 -9.38 15.48 18.49
C SER A 237 -10.22 14.26 18.93
N HIS A 238 -11.35 14.02 18.27
CA HIS A 238 -12.23 12.88 18.48
C HIS A 238 -12.60 12.20 17.15
N GLY A 239 -13.06 10.95 17.21
CA GLY A 239 -13.50 10.21 16.03
C GLY A 239 -14.60 10.91 15.23
N ARG A 240 -15.53 11.60 15.90
CA ARG A 240 -16.61 12.39 15.25
C ARG A 240 -16.11 13.61 14.48
N ASP A 241 -14.87 14.06 14.74
CA ASP A 241 -14.26 15.18 14.04
C ASP A 241 -13.64 14.73 12.70
N LEU A 242 -13.51 13.41 12.48
CA LEU A 242 -13.06 12.84 11.21
C LEU A 242 -14.20 12.83 10.19
N ASP A 243 -13.85 13.00 8.92
CA ASP A 243 -14.80 12.80 7.82
C ASP A 243 -15.37 11.36 7.90
N PRO A 244 -16.70 11.16 7.86
CA PRO A 244 -17.31 9.84 8.00
C PRO A 244 -16.86 8.81 6.95
N ALA A 245 -16.31 9.25 5.81
CA ALA A 245 -15.74 8.38 4.79
C ALA A 245 -14.33 7.88 5.14
N ILE A 246 -13.70 8.40 6.20
CA ILE A 246 -12.45 7.87 6.72
C ILE A 246 -12.71 6.53 7.39
N PHE A 247 -11.95 5.52 6.98
CA PHE A 247 -11.99 4.20 7.58
C PHE A 247 -11.21 4.21 8.90
N ILE A 248 -11.88 3.82 9.99
CA ILE A 248 -11.27 3.56 11.28
C ILE A 248 -11.24 2.05 11.48
N GLU A 249 -10.04 1.48 11.52
CA GLU A 249 -9.87 0.05 11.75
C GLU A 249 -10.10 -0.27 13.22
N THR A 250 -10.93 -1.26 13.55
CA THR A 250 -11.12 -1.69 14.94
C THR A 250 -10.26 -2.90 15.23
N LEU A 251 -9.54 -2.89 16.36
CA LEU A 251 -8.85 -4.09 16.84
C LEU A 251 -9.86 -5.22 17.10
N PRO A 252 -9.55 -6.46 16.69
CA PRO A 252 -10.39 -7.60 17.05
C PRO A 252 -10.37 -7.79 18.56
N ALA A 253 -11.50 -8.20 19.16
CA ALA A 253 -11.63 -8.35 20.61
C ALA A 253 -10.58 -9.30 21.20
N MET A 254 -10.24 -10.36 20.47
CA MET A 254 -9.12 -11.26 20.73
C MET A 254 -8.08 -11.09 19.63
N VAL A 255 -6.83 -10.92 20.03
CA VAL A 255 -5.70 -10.73 19.12
C VAL A 255 -4.80 -11.96 19.19
N ARG A 256 -4.46 -12.53 18.03
CA ARG A 256 -3.45 -13.59 17.94
C ARG A 256 -2.06 -13.02 18.19
N ILE A 257 -1.44 -13.41 19.30
CA ILE A 257 -0.14 -12.91 19.76
C ILE A 257 0.98 -13.72 19.10
N GLY A 258 0.97 -15.03 19.31
CA GLY A 258 1.84 -16.02 18.67
C GLY A 258 1.01 -17.07 17.94
N ASP A 259 1.64 -18.20 17.63
CA ASP A 259 1.01 -19.32 16.94
C ASP A 259 -0.20 -19.89 17.69
N ASP A 260 -0.03 -20.14 18.99
CA ASP A 260 -0.99 -20.82 19.86
C ASP A 260 -1.46 -19.93 21.03
N THR A 261 -1.17 -18.63 20.96
CA THR A 261 -1.47 -17.65 22.03
C THR A 261 -2.34 -16.51 21.50
N GLU A 262 -3.40 -16.21 22.24
CA GLU A 262 -4.26 -15.05 22.01
C GLU A 262 -4.37 -14.22 23.29
N ASP A 263 -4.63 -12.92 23.16
CA ASP A 263 -4.84 -12.02 24.29
C ASP A 263 -5.92 -11.00 23.97
N ASP A 264 -6.44 -10.35 25.01
CA ASP A 264 -7.50 -9.36 24.86
C ASP A 264 -6.98 -8.05 24.25
N ALA A 265 -7.80 -7.40 23.44
CA ALA A 265 -7.43 -6.17 22.76
C ALA A 265 -6.99 -5.04 23.72
N ALA A 266 -7.55 -4.98 24.93
CA ALA A 266 -7.24 -3.92 25.88
C ALA A 266 -5.84 -4.13 26.50
N ARG A 267 -5.46 -5.38 26.81
CA ARG A 267 -4.10 -5.72 27.25
C ARG A 267 -3.09 -5.49 26.14
N VAL A 268 -3.40 -5.89 24.90
CA VAL A 268 -2.55 -5.56 23.73
C VAL A 268 -2.37 -4.06 23.62
N ALA A 269 -3.44 -3.27 23.70
CA ALA A 269 -3.36 -1.82 23.58
C ALA A 269 -2.49 -1.18 24.68
N ALA A 270 -2.65 -1.64 25.93
CA ALA A 270 -1.87 -1.16 27.07
C ALA A 270 -0.38 -1.50 26.94
N ILE A 271 -0.05 -2.73 26.55
CA ILE A 271 1.34 -3.19 26.41
C ILE A 271 2.00 -2.53 25.20
N SER A 272 1.36 -2.51 24.02
CA SER A 272 1.89 -1.84 22.82
C SER A 272 2.24 -0.37 23.06
N ARG A 273 1.44 0.36 23.84
CA ARG A 273 1.75 1.74 24.25
C ARG A 273 3.05 1.83 25.06
N ARG A 274 3.24 0.93 26.03
CA ARG A 274 4.47 0.88 26.85
C ARG A 274 5.69 0.50 26.02
N LEU A 275 5.57 -0.51 25.17
CA LEU A 275 6.65 -0.99 24.30
C LEU A 275 7.11 0.10 23.32
N ALA A 276 6.20 0.96 22.84
CA ALA A 276 6.53 2.05 21.93
C ALA A 276 7.42 3.15 22.54
N GLU A 277 7.55 3.21 23.87
CA GLU A 277 8.43 4.15 24.57
C GLU A 277 9.85 3.59 24.80
N ILE A 278 10.10 2.32 24.48
CA ILE A 278 11.42 1.70 24.64
C ILE A 278 12.34 2.21 23.53
N PRO A 279 13.52 2.78 23.86
CA PRO A 279 14.50 3.21 22.86
C PRO A 279 15.01 2.03 22.03
N ILE A 280 14.89 2.14 20.71
CA ILE A 280 15.34 1.09 19.78
C ILE A 280 16.67 1.50 19.16
N THR A 281 17.65 0.61 19.23
CA THR A 281 19.00 0.83 18.66
C THR A 281 19.22 0.11 17.33
N ASP A 282 18.55 -1.02 17.11
CA ASP A 282 18.56 -1.79 15.87
C ASP A 282 17.15 -2.35 15.61
N GLY A 283 16.55 -1.98 14.48
CA GLY A 283 15.17 -2.36 14.18
C GLY A 283 15.01 -3.85 13.87
N VAL A 284 16.02 -4.47 13.26
CA VAL A 284 16.01 -5.92 12.94
C VAL A 284 16.05 -6.73 14.23
N ALA A 285 17.00 -6.43 15.11
CA ALA A 285 17.16 -7.14 16.37
C ALA A 285 15.92 -6.99 17.26
N ALA A 286 15.37 -5.77 17.34
CA ALA A 286 14.17 -5.47 18.13
C ALA A 286 12.95 -6.25 17.62
N LEU A 287 12.63 -6.18 16.33
CA LEU A 287 11.46 -6.85 15.76
C LEU A 287 11.59 -8.38 15.76
N TYR A 288 12.79 -8.91 15.50
CA TYR A 288 13.03 -10.34 15.59
C TYR A 288 12.88 -10.87 17.02
N SER A 289 13.48 -10.19 18.00
CA SER A 289 13.39 -10.58 19.41
C SER A 289 11.98 -10.46 19.94
N LEU A 290 11.26 -9.40 19.54
CA LEU A 290 9.85 -9.24 19.85
C LEU A 290 9.03 -10.40 19.28
N GLY A 291 9.20 -10.74 18.00
CA GLY A 291 8.50 -11.88 17.39
C GLY A 291 8.74 -13.18 18.17
N LYS A 292 10.00 -13.45 18.53
CA LYS A 292 10.38 -14.61 19.33
C LYS A 292 9.71 -14.64 20.70
N ALA A 293 9.73 -13.52 21.43
CA ALA A 293 9.09 -13.46 22.74
C ALA A 293 7.56 -13.62 22.65
N LEU A 294 6.92 -13.05 21.64
CA LEU A 294 5.47 -13.19 21.44
C LEU A 294 5.06 -14.64 21.16
N ASP A 295 5.88 -15.42 20.44
CA ASP A 295 5.65 -16.86 20.23
C ASP A 295 5.91 -17.69 21.49
N GLU A 296 7.03 -17.45 22.18
CA GLU A 296 7.49 -18.31 23.27
C GLU A 296 6.78 -18.05 24.60
N VAL A 297 6.49 -16.78 24.90
CA VAL A 297 6.00 -16.33 26.21
C VAL A 297 4.85 -15.32 26.12
N GLY A 298 4.40 -14.97 24.91
CA GLY A 298 3.33 -13.99 24.72
C GLY A 298 3.75 -12.56 25.07
N LEU A 299 2.78 -11.74 25.47
CA LEU A 299 3.00 -10.32 25.76
C LEU A 299 3.92 -10.08 26.97
N ASP A 300 4.05 -11.05 27.88
CA ASP A 300 4.80 -10.88 29.13
C ASP A 300 6.32 -10.83 28.93
N GLY A 301 6.84 -11.40 27.83
CA GLY A 301 8.26 -11.31 27.47
C GLY A 301 8.63 -10.14 26.55
N ALA A 302 7.64 -9.42 26.01
CA ALA A 302 7.85 -8.46 24.93
C ALA A 302 8.77 -7.29 25.34
N GLU A 303 8.62 -6.79 26.57
CA GLU A 303 9.43 -5.68 27.10
C GLU A 303 10.91 -6.08 27.27
N ALA A 304 11.15 -7.24 27.88
CA ALA A 304 12.52 -7.76 28.05
C ALA A 304 13.22 -7.99 26.71
N ALA A 305 12.49 -8.48 25.70
CA ALA A 305 13.01 -8.70 24.35
C ALA A 305 13.41 -7.41 23.62
N LEU A 306 12.71 -6.30 23.86
CA LEU A 306 13.08 -5.00 23.29
C LEU A 306 14.23 -4.31 24.06
N ILE A 307 14.37 -4.58 25.36
CA ILE A 307 15.48 -4.06 26.18
C ILE A 307 16.80 -4.77 25.86
N SER A 308 16.75 -6.08 25.58
CA SER A 308 17.94 -6.90 25.27
C SER A 308 17.75 -7.67 23.96
N PRO A 309 17.67 -6.97 22.81
CA PRO A 309 17.39 -7.60 21.54
C PRO A 309 18.61 -8.38 21.03
N VAL A 310 18.33 -9.49 20.34
CA VAL A 310 19.29 -10.34 19.64
C VAL A 310 19.03 -10.29 18.13
N LEU A 311 20.11 -10.40 17.35
CA LEU A 311 20.00 -10.50 15.90
C LEU A 311 19.56 -11.91 15.48
N PRO A 312 18.78 -12.05 14.39
CA PRO A 312 18.55 -13.34 13.77
C PRO A 312 19.86 -13.88 13.16
N GLY A 313 20.00 -15.21 13.07
CA GLY A 313 21.04 -15.83 12.26
C GLY A 313 20.68 -15.86 10.77
N ALA A 314 21.69 -15.95 9.88
CA ALA A 314 21.49 -16.00 8.43
C ALA A 314 20.52 -17.11 7.96
N THR A 315 20.44 -18.24 8.68
CA THR A 315 19.52 -19.34 8.37
C THR A 315 18.03 -18.97 8.48
N TRP A 316 17.69 -17.94 9.25
CA TRP A 316 16.31 -17.43 9.39
C TRP A 316 15.86 -16.61 8.16
N ILE A 317 16.81 -16.01 7.44
CA ILE A 317 16.58 -15.13 6.29
C ILE A 317 16.21 -15.96 5.05
N ARG A 318 16.92 -17.06 4.81
CA ARG A 318 16.88 -17.81 3.55
C ARG A 318 15.47 -18.27 3.12
N PRO A 319 14.65 -18.93 3.97
CA PRO A 319 13.31 -19.37 3.56
C PRO A 319 12.39 -18.21 3.15
N ARG A 320 12.58 -17.03 3.76
CA ARG A 320 11.80 -15.83 3.43
C ARG A 320 12.17 -15.30 2.06
N LEU A 321 13.47 -15.26 1.80
CA LEU A 321 14.01 -14.83 0.52
C LEU A 321 13.60 -15.76 -0.62
N ASP A 322 13.64 -17.08 -0.39
CA ASP A 322 13.29 -18.09 -1.40
C ASP A 322 11.81 -17.96 -1.86
N ILE A 323 10.92 -17.50 -0.99
CA ILE A 323 9.50 -17.26 -1.32
C ILE A 323 9.30 -15.85 -1.92
N LEU A 324 10.00 -14.84 -1.41
CA LEU A 324 9.82 -13.46 -1.86
C LEU A 324 10.45 -13.21 -3.23
N ALA A 325 11.65 -13.72 -3.51
CA ALA A 325 12.40 -13.42 -4.72
C ALA A 325 11.61 -13.73 -6.01
N PRO A 326 10.94 -14.90 -6.17
CA PRO A 326 10.12 -15.16 -7.35
C PRO A 326 8.96 -14.17 -7.55
N ARG A 327 8.46 -13.52 -6.48
CA ARG A 327 7.44 -12.46 -6.58
C ARG A 327 8.05 -11.17 -7.09
N ILE A 328 9.26 -10.82 -6.63
CA ILE A 328 10.02 -9.67 -7.10
C ILE A 328 10.41 -9.85 -8.58
N ASP A 329 10.84 -11.04 -8.99
CA ASP A 329 11.20 -11.33 -10.39
C ASP A 329 10.01 -11.12 -11.34
N ARG A 330 8.81 -11.56 -10.94
CA ARG A 330 7.58 -11.28 -11.71
C ARG A 330 7.27 -9.80 -11.78
N PHE A 331 7.47 -9.08 -10.68
CA PHE A 331 7.26 -7.65 -10.62
C PHE A 331 8.28 -6.88 -11.47
N SER A 332 9.56 -7.28 -11.49
CA SER A 332 10.60 -6.67 -12.32
C SER A 332 10.41 -6.97 -13.82
N ALA A 333 9.81 -8.12 -14.15
CA ALA A 333 9.46 -8.51 -15.51
C ALA A 333 8.28 -7.72 -16.12
N GLU A 334 7.58 -6.85 -15.37
CA GLU A 334 6.50 -6.01 -15.89
C GLU A 334 7.01 -5.00 -16.94
N THR A 335 6.84 -5.30 -18.23
CA THR A 335 7.35 -4.48 -19.34
C THR A 335 6.49 -3.27 -19.71
N TRP A 336 5.26 -3.20 -19.17
CA TRP A 336 4.29 -2.13 -19.50
C TRP A 336 4.53 -0.82 -18.75
N ARG A 337 5.49 -0.79 -17.82
CA ARG A 337 5.85 0.43 -17.07
C ARG A 337 6.90 1.25 -17.80
N SER A 338 6.84 2.58 -17.69
CA SER A 338 7.92 3.45 -18.18
C SER A 338 9.23 3.20 -17.42
N LEU A 339 10.38 3.42 -18.05
CA LEU A 339 11.69 3.40 -17.35
C LEU A 339 11.79 4.49 -16.27
N LYS A 340 10.98 5.55 -16.37
CA LYS A 340 10.89 6.62 -15.38
C LYS A 340 9.92 6.29 -14.22
N ASP A 341 9.23 5.17 -14.30
CA ASP A 341 8.27 4.74 -13.29
C ASP A 341 9.01 4.27 -12.02
N LEU A 342 8.72 4.90 -10.88
CA LEU A 342 9.40 4.63 -9.61
C LEU A 342 9.29 3.15 -9.17
N PRO A 343 8.11 2.50 -9.24
CA PRO A 343 7.94 1.06 -9.00
C PRO A 343 8.79 0.18 -9.92
N ARG A 344 8.98 0.55 -11.20
CA ARG A 344 9.85 -0.22 -12.11
C ARG A 344 11.32 -0.12 -11.69
N GLN A 345 11.78 1.08 -11.35
CA GLN A 345 13.14 1.29 -10.83
C GLN A 345 13.34 0.52 -9.52
N LEU A 346 12.36 0.57 -8.62
CA LEU A 346 12.38 -0.17 -7.37
C LEU A 346 12.42 -1.68 -7.61
N ALA A 347 11.63 -2.22 -8.53
CA ALA A 347 11.58 -3.66 -8.80
C ALA A 347 12.96 -4.20 -9.21
N GLY A 348 13.64 -3.53 -10.13
CA GLY A 348 15.02 -3.90 -10.51
C GLY A 348 16.02 -3.76 -9.36
N ALA A 349 15.90 -2.70 -8.54
CA ALA A 349 16.75 -2.54 -7.37
C ALA A 349 16.49 -3.59 -6.28
N LEU A 350 15.24 -4.05 -6.12
CA LEU A 350 14.86 -5.10 -5.18
C LEU A 350 15.38 -6.47 -5.62
N GLU A 351 15.41 -6.77 -6.91
CA GLU A 351 16.02 -8.00 -7.45
C GLU A 351 17.49 -8.08 -7.04
N THR A 352 18.26 -7.01 -7.28
CA THR A 352 19.67 -6.92 -6.82
C THR A 352 19.79 -6.91 -5.29
N ALA A 353 18.85 -6.30 -4.57
CA ALA A 353 18.85 -6.32 -3.11
C ALA A 353 18.62 -7.74 -2.56
N CYS A 354 17.78 -8.54 -3.23
CA CYS A 354 17.59 -9.94 -2.89
C CYS A 354 18.87 -10.77 -3.08
N ASP A 355 19.62 -10.53 -4.15
CA ASP A 355 20.93 -11.16 -4.36
C ASP A 355 21.91 -10.76 -3.25
N LEU A 356 21.96 -9.48 -2.90
CA LEU A 356 22.80 -8.99 -1.81
C LEU A 356 22.44 -9.62 -0.45
N VAL A 357 21.15 -9.77 -0.14
CA VAL A 357 20.68 -10.46 1.07
C VAL A 357 21.08 -11.94 1.08
N ARG A 358 21.10 -12.58 -0.09
CA ARG A 358 21.51 -13.99 -0.24
C ARG A 358 22.99 -14.17 0.03
N ASP A 359 23.80 -13.28 -0.54
CA ASP A 359 25.25 -13.45 -0.60
C ASP A 359 25.97 -12.88 0.62
N LEU A 360 25.43 -11.80 1.22
CA LEU A 360 26.04 -11.06 2.33
C LEU A 360 25.07 -10.81 3.51
N PRO A 361 24.39 -11.84 4.04
CA PRO A 361 23.42 -11.66 5.12
C PRO A 361 24.06 -11.13 6.41
N ASP A 362 25.27 -11.58 6.75
CA ASP A 362 25.93 -11.20 8.00
C ASP A 362 26.34 -9.72 8.00
N GLU A 363 26.82 -9.20 6.87
CA GLU A 363 27.16 -7.79 6.69
C GLU A 363 25.94 -6.88 6.87
N LEU A 364 24.78 -7.29 6.35
CA LEU A 364 23.52 -6.54 6.51
C LEU A 364 23.00 -6.58 7.96
N LEU A 365 23.41 -7.57 8.75
CA LEU A 365 23.05 -7.71 10.16
C LEU A 365 23.99 -6.96 11.12
N GLN A 366 25.18 -6.51 10.68
CA GLN A 366 26.17 -5.83 11.54
C GLN A 366 25.72 -4.46 12.11
N GLY A 367 24.50 -4.03 11.82
CA GLY A 367 23.83 -2.91 12.48
C GLY A 367 23.04 -2.05 11.51
N PRO A 368 22.30 -1.05 12.02
CA PRO A 368 21.39 -0.24 11.21
C PRO A 368 22.08 0.80 10.30
N GLY A 369 23.40 0.94 10.42
CA GLY A 369 24.20 1.87 9.63
C GLY A 369 23.62 3.29 9.60
N THR A 370 23.40 3.79 8.38
CA THR A 370 22.88 5.13 8.09
C THR A 370 21.38 5.29 8.40
N TYR A 371 20.62 4.21 8.59
CA TYR A 371 19.15 4.25 8.73
C TYR A 371 18.66 4.04 10.18
N ARG A 372 19.56 4.05 11.18
CA ARG A 372 19.25 3.81 12.60
C ARG A 372 18.02 4.55 13.11
N ASN A 373 17.95 5.87 12.87
CA ASN A 373 16.85 6.67 13.40
C ASN A 373 15.52 6.34 12.70
N ALA A 374 15.56 6.04 11.39
CA ALA A 374 14.38 5.63 10.64
C ALA A 374 13.86 4.27 11.12
N GLU A 375 14.76 3.31 11.37
CA GLU A 375 14.41 2.00 11.94
C GLU A 375 13.82 2.12 13.34
N ALA A 376 14.41 2.94 14.21
CA ALA A 376 13.90 3.17 15.56
C ALA A 376 12.49 3.79 15.54
N PHE A 377 12.29 4.81 14.71
CA PHE A 377 10.97 5.42 14.50
C PHE A 377 9.96 4.40 13.93
N TYR A 378 10.39 3.58 12.98
CA TYR A 378 9.55 2.56 12.37
C TYR A 378 9.02 1.56 13.40
N VAL A 379 9.87 0.98 14.26
CA VAL A 379 9.44 0.06 15.32
C VAL A 379 8.45 0.74 16.28
N ARG A 380 8.76 1.96 16.71
CA ARG A 380 7.89 2.75 17.58
C ARG A 380 6.51 3.00 16.96
N ALA A 381 6.45 3.39 15.69
CA ALA A 381 5.19 3.65 14.99
C ALA A 381 4.38 2.36 14.77
N LEU A 382 5.03 1.22 14.50
CA LEU A 382 4.37 -0.08 14.38
C LEU A 382 3.68 -0.47 15.69
N LEU A 383 4.36 -0.31 16.83
CA LEU A 383 3.85 -0.65 18.16
C LEU A 383 2.71 0.29 18.57
N PHE A 384 2.94 1.61 18.53
CA PHE A 384 1.94 2.58 18.94
C PHE A 384 0.66 2.51 18.07
N GLY A 385 0.80 2.22 16.77
CA GLY A 385 -0.30 2.14 15.82
C GLY A 385 -0.95 0.78 15.65
N HIS A 386 -0.59 -0.20 16.49
CA HIS A 386 -1.05 -1.59 16.39
C HIS A 386 -0.87 -2.18 14.98
N GLN A 387 0.21 -1.79 14.27
CA GLN A 387 0.46 -2.24 12.88
C GLN A 387 1.01 -3.67 12.82
N LEU A 388 1.35 -4.26 13.97
CA LEU A 388 1.66 -5.68 14.11
C LEU A 388 0.41 -6.54 14.30
N VAL A 389 -0.77 -5.95 14.53
CA VAL A 389 -2.02 -6.71 14.63
C VAL A 389 -2.63 -6.87 13.24
N HIS A 390 -2.81 -8.11 12.80
CA HIS A 390 -3.50 -8.37 11.53
C HIS A 390 -5.02 -8.27 11.73
N PRO A 391 -5.74 -7.33 11.09
CA PRO A 391 -7.17 -7.07 11.37
C PRO A 391 -8.09 -8.28 11.21
N LYS A 392 -7.76 -9.21 10.31
CA LYS A 392 -8.52 -10.45 10.09
C LYS A 392 -7.99 -11.67 10.87
N GLY A 393 -7.06 -11.49 11.81
CA GLY A 393 -6.45 -12.59 12.58
C GLY A 393 -5.73 -13.65 11.73
N ARG A 394 -5.32 -13.31 10.50
CA ARG A 394 -4.74 -14.28 9.57
C ARG A 394 -3.30 -14.63 9.89
N LEU A 395 -2.58 -13.67 10.47
CA LEU A 395 -1.21 -13.76 10.95
C LEU A 395 -1.20 -13.32 12.42
N SER A 396 -0.35 -13.93 13.24
CA SER A 396 -0.13 -13.49 14.62
C SER A 396 0.72 -12.22 14.66
N MET A 397 0.71 -11.53 15.80
CA MET A 397 1.61 -10.39 16.04
C MET A 397 3.09 -10.81 15.90
N ALA A 398 3.45 -12.01 16.33
CA ALA A 398 4.78 -12.57 16.17
C ALA A 398 5.17 -12.73 14.69
N SER A 399 4.30 -13.34 13.87
CA SER A 399 4.53 -13.47 12.43
C SER A 399 4.70 -12.10 11.75
N MET A 400 3.89 -11.12 12.15
CA MET A 400 4.00 -9.74 11.66
C MET A 400 5.31 -9.08 12.09
N ALA A 401 5.78 -9.30 13.32
CA ALA A 401 7.07 -8.79 13.79
C ALA A 401 8.25 -9.38 12.99
N TYR A 402 8.23 -10.69 12.72
CA TYR A 402 9.24 -11.32 11.86
C TYR A 402 9.22 -10.81 10.42
N ASP A 403 8.04 -10.64 9.83
CA ASP A 403 7.89 -10.04 8.50
C ASP A 403 8.51 -8.64 8.47
N ARG A 404 8.20 -7.80 9.47
CA ARG A 404 8.76 -6.44 9.60
C ARG A 404 10.28 -6.47 9.79
N ALA A 405 10.83 -7.40 10.59
CA ALA A 405 12.28 -7.56 10.73
C ALA A 405 12.96 -7.88 9.39
N PHE A 406 12.37 -8.77 8.59
CA PHE A 406 12.91 -9.12 7.27
C PHE A 406 12.82 -7.96 6.27
N ARG A 407 11.74 -7.17 6.32
CA ARG A 407 11.61 -5.94 5.51
C ARG A 407 12.69 -4.91 5.83
N VAL A 408 13.09 -4.78 7.10
CA VAL A 408 14.21 -3.90 7.48
C VAL A 408 15.53 -4.40 6.88
N ILE A 409 15.80 -5.71 6.90
CA ILE A 409 16.98 -6.28 6.23
C ILE A 409 16.97 -5.98 4.72
N LEU A 410 15.83 -6.21 4.06
CA LEU A 410 15.68 -5.89 2.64
C LEU A 410 15.86 -4.40 2.35
N ALA A 411 15.40 -3.52 3.25
CA ALA A 411 15.58 -2.08 3.14
C ALA A 411 17.05 -1.65 3.29
N ARG A 412 17.82 -2.29 4.20
CA ARG A 412 19.27 -2.07 4.31
C ARG A 412 19.96 -2.44 3.00
N ALA A 413 19.65 -3.62 2.44
CA ALA A 413 20.19 -4.06 1.16
C ALA A 413 19.81 -3.11 0.01
N LEU A 414 18.55 -2.67 -0.04
CA LEU A 414 18.08 -1.70 -1.02
C LEU A 414 18.83 -0.36 -0.92
N GLY A 415 19.14 0.10 0.29
CA GLY A 415 19.94 1.31 0.52
C GLY A 415 21.37 1.20 -0.04
N VAL A 416 22.00 0.03 0.11
CA VAL A 416 23.31 -0.27 -0.49
C VAL A 416 23.22 -0.25 -2.01
N VAL A 417 22.27 -0.98 -2.59
CA VAL A 417 22.05 -1.03 -4.05
C VAL A 417 21.79 0.36 -4.61
N ALA A 418 20.91 1.15 -3.98
CA ALA A 418 20.59 2.49 -4.44
C ALA A 418 21.81 3.42 -4.42
N THR A 419 22.68 3.29 -3.42
CA THR A 419 23.93 4.06 -3.31
C THR A 419 24.91 3.66 -4.41
N LEU A 420 25.17 2.35 -4.57
CA LEU A 420 26.12 1.84 -5.56
C LEU A 420 25.68 2.10 -7.00
N ALA A 421 24.38 2.05 -7.26
CA ALA A 421 23.81 2.33 -8.58
C ALA A 421 23.52 3.82 -8.82
N GLU A 422 23.90 4.70 -7.89
CA GLU A 422 23.70 6.15 -7.96
C GLU A 422 22.25 6.52 -8.33
N MET A 423 21.28 5.90 -7.67
CA MET A 423 19.86 6.12 -7.94
C MET A 423 19.49 7.58 -7.66
N GLN A 424 18.98 8.26 -8.69
CA GLN A 424 18.72 9.71 -8.64
C GLN A 424 17.38 10.07 -8.00
N ASP A 425 16.44 9.12 -7.87
CA ASP A 425 15.14 9.42 -7.31
C ASP A 425 15.25 9.66 -5.79
N PRO A 426 14.80 10.82 -5.26
CA PRO A 426 14.87 11.12 -3.84
C PRO A 426 14.14 10.10 -2.95
N ALA A 427 13.21 9.33 -3.48
CA ALA A 427 12.51 8.31 -2.73
C ALA A 427 13.45 7.20 -2.21
N PHE A 428 14.55 6.91 -2.91
CA PHE A 428 15.56 5.92 -2.47
C PHE A 428 16.38 6.38 -1.25
N SER A 429 16.26 7.64 -0.82
CA SER A 429 16.83 8.09 0.46
C SER A 429 16.17 7.43 1.68
N GLN A 430 14.99 6.83 1.49
CA GLN A 430 14.21 6.17 2.55
C GLN A 430 13.79 4.77 2.08
N PRO A 431 14.74 3.83 1.93
CA PRO A 431 14.48 2.52 1.31
C PRO A 431 13.44 1.70 2.07
N LEU A 432 13.34 1.85 3.38
CA LEU A 432 12.33 1.16 4.20
C LEU A 432 10.90 1.56 3.81
N ALA A 433 10.65 2.82 3.44
CA ALA A 433 9.34 3.25 2.98
C ALA A 433 9.00 2.64 1.61
N LEU A 434 9.99 2.50 0.73
CA LEU A 434 9.82 1.87 -0.57
C LEU A 434 9.52 0.37 -0.45
N VAL A 435 10.23 -0.34 0.43
CA VAL A 435 9.96 -1.75 0.74
C VAL A 435 8.55 -1.90 1.29
N GLU A 436 8.15 -1.11 2.29
CA GLU A 436 6.79 -1.15 2.83
C GLU A 436 5.72 -0.89 1.77
N ALA A 437 5.93 0.14 0.94
CA ALA A 437 4.99 0.49 -0.10
C ALA A 437 4.87 -0.64 -1.13
N ALA A 438 5.98 -1.27 -1.52
CA ALA A 438 5.96 -2.39 -2.46
C ALA A 438 5.23 -3.61 -1.89
N MET A 439 5.47 -3.92 -0.62
CA MET A 439 4.84 -5.03 0.09
C MET A 439 3.31 -4.93 0.09
N ARG A 440 2.75 -3.72 0.23
CA ARG A 440 1.30 -3.52 0.20
C ARG A 440 0.76 -3.27 -1.21
N ALA A 441 1.37 -2.37 -1.98
CA ALA A 441 0.83 -1.88 -3.25
C ALA A 441 0.92 -2.92 -4.38
N TYR A 442 1.92 -3.79 -4.34
CA TYR A 442 2.22 -4.78 -5.38
C TYR A 442 2.12 -6.22 -4.88
N GLY A 443 1.43 -6.45 -3.77
CA GLY A 443 1.15 -7.79 -3.28
C GLY A 443 2.37 -8.59 -2.79
N LEU A 444 3.58 -8.00 -2.81
CA LEU A 444 4.80 -8.71 -2.43
C LEU A 444 4.73 -9.24 -0.99
N GLY A 445 4.05 -8.50 -0.08
CA GLY A 445 3.81 -8.90 1.30
C GLY A 445 2.98 -10.18 1.47
N GLY A 446 2.38 -10.69 0.38
CA GLY A 446 1.72 -11.97 0.34
C GLY A 446 2.62 -13.15 0.73
N TYR A 447 3.95 -13.04 0.52
CA TYR A 447 4.94 -14.06 0.88
C TYR A 447 4.87 -14.48 2.35
N ALA A 448 4.49 -13.56 3.26
CA ALA A 448 4.40 -13.84 4.69
C ALA A 448 3.35 -14.90 5.02
N ARG A 449 2.31 -15.05 4.17
CA ARG A 449 1.31 -16.11 4.33
C ARG A 449 1.80 -17.47 3.87
N ASP A 450 2.74 -17.49 2.93
CA ASP A 450 3.30 -18.72 2.36
C ASP A 450 4.40 -19.30 3.27
N LEU A 451 4.85 -18.55 4.28
CA LEU A 451 5.80 -18.98 5.32
C LEU A 451 5.16 -19.75 6.47
N ASP A 452 3.83 -19.68 6.64
CA ASP A 452 3.10 -20.35 7.71
C ASP A 452 2.56 -21.69 7.19
N PRO A 453 3.20 -22.84 7.52
CA PRO A 453 2.82 -24.15 7.01
C PRO A 453 1.53 -24.69 7.64
N LYS A 454 0.95 -24.02 8.65
CA LYS A 454 -0.29 -24.44 9.31
C LYS A 454 -1.55 -24.05 8.50
N ARG A 455 -1.39 -23.51 7.29
CA ARG A 455 -2.44 -23.22 6.31
C ARG A 455 -2.36 -24.20 5.15
#